data_AF-A0A5M9WJ69-F1
#
_entry.id   AF-A0A5M9WJ69-F1
#
_cell.length_a   1.000
_cell.length_b   1.000
_cell.length_c   1.000
_cell.angle_alpha   90.00
_cell.angle_beta   90.00
_cell.angle_gamma   90.00
#
_symmetry.space_group_name_H-M   'P 1'
#
loop_
_entity.id
_entity.type
_entity.pdbx_description
1 polymer ?
#
loop_
_entity_poly.entity_id
_entity_poly.type
_entity_poly.pdbx_seq_one_letter_code
_entity_poly.pdbx_strand_id
1 'polypeptide(L)'
;MKYVNADVILPEELLIEIQKYIQGSMVYIPIPEGHRKKWGENSGSRTYLSQRNETIRQQYFDGLTIAALSEEYCLSSDSIKKIIYSKK
;
A
#
# COMPACT_ATOMS: atom_id res chain seq x y z
N MET A 1 1.68 -11.55 -7.61
CA MET A 1 0.50 -12.44 -7.55
C MET A 1 0.98 -13.85 -7.78
N LYS A 2 0.57 -14.81 -6.95
CA LYS A 2 0.91 -16.22 -7.18
C LYS A 2 0.05 -16.73 -8.33
N TYR A 3 0.64 -17.46 -9.27
CA TYR A 3 -0.13 -18.15 -10.31
C TYR A 3 -1.06 -19.17 -9.65
N VAL A 4 -2.32 -19.19 -10.10
CA VAL A 4 -3.32 -20.16 -9.67
C VAL A 4 -4.01 -20.68 -10.92
N ASN A 5 -4.07 -22.00 -11.06
CA ASN A 5 -4.77 -22.62 -12.18
C ASN A 5 -6.29 -22.45 -11.98
N ALA A 6 -6.97 -21.94 -13.01
CA ALA A 6 -8.40 -21.67 -12.99
C ALA A 6 -9.23 -22.93 -12.75
N ASP A 7 -8.80 -24.09 -13.27
CA ASP A 7 -9.46 -25.39 -13.10
C ASP A 7 -9.51 -25.85 -11.64
N VAL A 8 -8.63 -25.29 -10.79
CA VAL A 8 -8.55 -25.64 -9.36
C VAL A 8 -9.48 -24.77 -8.51
N ILE A 9 -9.85 -23.57 -8.99
CA ILE A 9 -10.55 -22.56 -8.18
C ILE A 9 -11.93 -22.15 -8.71
N LEU A 10 -12.20 -22.31 -10.00
CA LEU A 10 -13.46 -21.90 -10.61
C LEU A 10 -14.39 -23.11 -10.80
N PRO A 11 -15.71 -22.94 -10.63
CA PRO A 11 -16.68 -23.96 -11.01
C PRO A 11 -16.62 -24.28 -12.51
N GLU A 12 -16.89 -25.52 -12.88
CA GLU A 12 -16.87 -26.01 -14.27
C GLU A 12 -17.77 -25.17 -15.19
N GLU A 13 -18.99 -24.86 -14.77
CA GLU A 13 -19.94 -24.05 -15.55
C GLU A 13 -19.38 -22.66 -15.89
N LEU A 14 -18.65 -22.04 -14.95
CA LEU A 14 -18.02 -20.74 -15.15
C LEU A 14 -16.82 -20.84 -16.09
N LEU A 15 -16.03 -21.92 -16.01
CA LEU A 15 -14.92 -22.18 -16.93
C LEU A 15 -15.42 -22.32 -18.37
N ILE A 16 -16.49 -23.10 -18.58
CA ILE A 16 -17.13 -23.27 -19.88
C ILE A 16 -17.57 -21.90 -20.43
N GLU A 17 -18.14 -21.04 -19.59
CA GLU A 17 -18.57 -19.70 -20.03
C GLU A 17 -17.38 -18.81 -20.41
N ILE A 18 -16.32 -18.76 -19.59
CA ILE A 18 -15.11 -17.97 -19.89
C ILE A 18 -14.44 -18.44 -21.18
N GLN A 19 -14.38 -19.76 -21.41
CA GLN A 19 -13.78 -20.37 -22.59
C GLN A 19 -14.49 -19.96 -23.90
N LYS A 20 -15.75 -19.50 -23.86
CA LYS A 20 -16.42 -18.92 -25.04
C LYS A 20 -15.79 -17.62 -25.50
N TYR A 21 -15.14 -16.89 -24.59
CA TYR A 21 -14.56 -15.57 -24.85
C TYR A 21 -13.03 -15.63 -24.98
N ILE A 22 -12.36 -16.49 -24.22
CA ILE A 22 -10.89 -16.56 -24.18
C ILE A 22 -10.38 -17.94 -23.73
N GLN A 23 -9.34 -18.44 -24.38
CA GLN A 23 -8.73 -19.74 -24.08
C GLN A 23 -7.19 -19.63 -24.11
N GLY A 24 -6.50 -20.47 -23.33
CA GLY A 24 -5.02 -20.54 -23.32
C GLY A 24 -4.29 -19.26 -22.92
N SER A 25 -4.99 -18.31 -22.30
CA SER A 25 -4.48 -16.96 -22.02
C SER A 25 -4.62 -16.60 -20.55
N MET A 26 -3.78 -15.69 -20.06
CA MET A 26 -3.86 -15.17 -18.69
C MET A 26 -4.81 -13.97 -18.62
N VAL A 27 -5.82 -14.07 -17.76
CA VAL A 27 -6.82 -13.01 -17.54
C VAL A 27 -6.63 -12.41 -16.14
N TYR A 28 -6.58 -11.08 -16.07
CA TYR A 28 -6.58 -10.37 -14.79
C TYR A 28 -8.02 -10.18 -14.30
N ILE A 29 -8.32 -10.71 -13.11
CA ILE A 29 -9.60 -10.48 -12.42
C ILE A 29 -9.38 -9.33 -11.44
N PRO A 30 -9.96 -8.13 -11.68
CA PRO A 30 -9.80 -7.02 -10.77
C PRO A 30 -10.47 -7.30 -9.43
N ILE A 31 -9.90 -6.76 -8.36
CA ILE A 31 -10.54 -6.77 -7.04
C ILE A 31 -11.85 -5.97 -7.14
N PRO A 32 -12.97 -6.51 -6.61
CA PRO A 32 -14.25 -5.81 -6.57
C PRO A 32 -14.11 -4.41 -5.95
N GLU A 33 -14.88 -3.46 -6.48
CA GLU A 33 -14.88 -2.10 -5.95
C GLU A 33 -15.29 -2.11 -4.46
N GLY A 34 -14.60 -1.32 -3.64
CA GLY A 34 -14.76 -1.31 -2.18
C GLY A 34 -13.87 -2.31 -1.42
N HIS A 35 -13.39 -3.38 -2.04
CA HIS A 35 -12.43 -4.33 -1.44
C HIS A 35 -10.97 -4.04 -1.78
N ARG A 36 -10.72 -3.00 -2.60
CA ARG A 36 -9.37 -2.52 -2.87
C ARG A 36 -8.76 -1.96 -1.60
N LYS A 37 -7.86 -2.74 -0.98
CA LYS A 37 -7.02 -2.26 0.10
C LYS A 37 -6.24 -1.03 -0.38
N LYS A 38 -6.20 0.01 0.43
CA LYS A 38 -5.44 1.22 0.12
C LYS A 38 -3.95 0.86 0.07
N TRP A 39 -3.19 1.57 -0.75
CA TRP A 39 -1.76 1.34 -0.91
C TRP A 39 -1.05 1.25 0.46
N GLY A 40 -0.28 0.18 0.67
CA GLY A 40 0.48 -0.06 1.91
C GLY A 40 -0.29 -0.73 3.07
N GLU A 41 -1.57 -1.09 2.91
CA GLU A 41 -2.35 -1.82 3.95
C GLU A 41 -1.98 -3.30 4.05
N ASN A 42 -1.60 -3.96 2.95
CA ASN A 42 -1.21 -5.38 2.97
C ASN A 42 0.20 -5.63 3.51
N SER A 43 1.11 -4.66 3.36
CA SER A 43 2.52 -4.80 3.75
C SER A 43 2.82 -4.21 5.13
N GLY A 44 1.82 -3.64 5.82
CA GLY A 44 2.02 -2.90 7.08
C GLY A 44 2.78 -1.57 6.94
N SER A 45 3.29 -1.27 5.74
CA SER A 45 4.10 -0.06 5.47
C SER A 45 3.33 1.22 5.79
N ARG A 46 2.01 1.24 5.58
CA ARG A 46 1.19 2.40 5.91
C ARG A 46 1.11 2.66 7.42
N THR A 47 0.99 1.61 8.21
CA THR A 47 0.97 1.69 9.68
C THR A 47 2.33 2.16 10.20
N TYR A 48 3.42 1.56 9.70
CA TYR A 48 4.78 1.97 10.06
C TYR A 48 5.03 3.45 9.74
N LEU A 49 4.69 3.90 8.53
CA LEU A 49 4.88 5.30 8.14
C LEU A 49 4.02 6.25 8.99
N SER A 50 2.80 5.84 9.37
CA SER A 50 1.96 6.63 10.27
C SER A 50 2.61 6.79 11.64
N GLN A 51 3.08 5.69 12.24
CA GLN A 51 3.74 5.70 13.54
C GLN A 51 5.02 6.54 13.52
N ARG A 52 5.90 6.31 12.54
CA ARG A 52 7.12 7.11 12.35
C ARG A 52 6.80 8.61 12.24
N ASN A 53 5.78 8.96 11.45
CA ASN A 53 5.39 10.36 11.27
C ASN A 53 4.81 10.98 12.55
N GLU A 54 4.16 10.19 13.41
CA GLU A 54 3.70 10.62 14.74
C GLU A 54 4.92 10.91 15.65
N THR A 55 5.91 10.01 15.65
CA THR A 55 7.17 10.19 16.41
C THR A 55 7.95 11.43 15.97
N ILE A 56 8.10 11.65 14.65
CA ILE A 56 8.77 12.84 14.10
C ILE A 56 8.09 14.13 14.59
N ARG A 57 6.75 14.15 14.65
CA ARG A 57 6.02 15.32 15.17
C ARG A 57 6.29 15.52 16.66
N GLN A 58 6.23 14.46 17.45
CA GLN A 58 6.47 14.53 18.89
C GLN A 58 7.87 15.07 19.18
N GLN A 59 8.89 14.48 18.57
CA GLN A 59 10.29 14.91 18.70
C GLN A 59 10.50 16.38 18.29
N TYR A 60 9.82 16.84 17.24
CA TYR A 60 9.84 18.25 16.86
C TYR A 60 9.21 19.16 17.92
N PHE A 61 8.07 18.77 18.49
CA PHE A 61 7.44 19.51 19.60
C PHE A 61 8.29 19.50 20.88
N ASP A 62 9.09 18.45 21.08
CA ASP A 62 10.05 18.34 22.18
C ASP A 62 11.33 19.17 21.94
N GLY A 63 11.43 19.88 20.82
CA GLY A 63 12.48 20.87 20.53
C GLY A 63 13.55 20.43 19.53
N LEU A 64 13.42 19.24 18.92
CA LEU A 64 14.35 18.83 17.86
C LEU A 64 14.16 19.68 16.60
N THR A 65 15.28 20.05 15.97
CA THR A 65 15.26 20.85 14.74
C THR A 65 14.93 19.99 13.53
N ILE A 66 14.44 20.63 12.46
CA ILE A 66 14.19 19.98 11.17
C ILE A 66 15.47 19.32 10.62
N ALA A 67 16.64 19.92 10.85
CA ALA A 67 17.92 19.37 10.41
C ALA A 67 18.27 18.08 11.16
N ALA A 68 18.11 18.07 12.49
CA ALA A 68 18.36 16.87 13.30
C ALA A 68 17.43 15.71 12.89
N LEU A 69 16.14 15.99 12.70
CA LEU A 69 15.16 14.99 12.23
C LEU A 69 15.45 14.52 10.80
N SER A 70 15.96 15.40 9.94
CA SER A 70 16.36 15.05 8.57
C SER A 70 17.47 14.01 8.57
N GLU A 71 18.46 14.18 9.45
CA GLU A 71 19.57 13.23 9.62
C GLU A 71 19.10 11.92 10.27
N GLU A 72 18.37 12.00 11.40
CA GLU A 72 17.92 10.83 12.17
C GLU A 72 17.07 9.87 11.34
N TYR A 73 16.15 10.41 10.53
CA TYR A 73 15.24 9.60 9.71
C TYR A 73 15.72 9.41 8.26
N CYS A 74 16.88 9.95 7.90
CA CYS A 74 17.39 9.94 6.52
C CYS A 74 16.35 10.47 5.51
N LEU A 75 15.66 11.56 5.88
CA LEU A 75 14.64 12.21 5.06
C LEU A 75 15.12 13.60 4.67
N SER A 76 14.66 14.13 3.54
CA SER A 76 14.95 15.53 3.21
C SER A 76 14.24 16.48 4.17
N SER A 77 14.81 17.66 4.39
CA SER A 77 14.17 18.72 5.18
C SER A 77 12.76 19.07 4.68
N ASP A 78 12.50 18.99 3.37
CA ASP A 78 11.16 19.18 2.79
C ASP A 78 10.19 18.06 3.22
N SER A 79 10.65 16.81 3.23
CA SER A 79 9.85 15.67 3.71
C SER A 79 9.51 15.81 5.19
N ILE A 80 10.49 16.21 6.02
CA ILE A 80 10.27 16.49 7.44
C ILE A 80 9.26 17.63 7.62
N LYS A 81 9.40 18.75 6.89
CA LYS A 81 8.42 19.84 6.90
C LYS A 81 7.02 19.35 6.52
N LYS A 82 6.89 18.55 5.46
CA LYS A 82 5.60 17.96 5.07
C LYS A 82 5.01 17.10 6.18
N ILE A 83 5.82 16.27 6.85
CA ILE A 83 5.34 15.44 7.95
C ILE A 83 4.84 16.30 9.12
N ILE A 84 5.59 17.33 9.50
CA ILE A 84 5.25 18.23 10.61
C ILE A 84 4.00 19.05 10.30
N TYR A 85 3.92 19.65 9.11
CA TYR A 85 2.91 20.67 8.78
C TYR A 85 1.69 20.14 8.01
N SER A 86 1.72 18.91 7.49
CA SER A 86 0.55 18.32 6.82
C SER A 86 -0.52 17.94 7.86
N LYS A 87 -1.74 18.46 7.66
CA LYS A 87 -2.92 18.06 8.45
C LYS A 87 -3.29 16.60 8.15
N LYS A 88 -3.64 15.84 9.20
CA LYS A 88 -4.28 14.51 9.08
C LYS A 88 -5.59 14.63 8.32
#